data_AF-X1EF82-F1
#
_entry.id   AF-X1EF82-F1
#
_cell.length_a   1.000
_cell.length_b   1.000
_cell.length_c   1.000
_cell.angle_alpha   90.00
_cell.angle_beta   90.00
_cell.angle_gamma   90.00
#
_symmetry.space_group_name_H-M   'P 1'
#
loop_
_entity.id
_entity.type
_entity.pdbx_description
1 polymer ?
#
loop_
_entity_poly.entity_id
_entity_poly.type
_entity_poly.pdbx_seq_one_letter_code
_entity_poly.pdbx_strand_id
1 'polypeptide(L)'
;MEKRPRPKVLDSKSHCIVTGCGKMYVTPASNGDGLFEVFAWLGKSGGCAKAQIEAITRLTSLALRYWIPPSEIVKQLKGIRC
;
A
#
# COMPACT_ATOMS: atom_id res chain seq x y z
N MET A 1 -3.28 -16.08 -13.73
CA MET A 1 -2.88 -15.79 -12.34
C MET A 1 -4.13 -15.80 -11.49
N GLU A 2 -4.18 -16.65 -10.47
CA GLU A 2 -5.32 -16.71 -9.55
C GLU A 2 -5.11 -15.74 -8.36
N LYS A 3 -6.20 -15.12 -7.92
CA LYS A 3 -6.20 -14.21 -6.79
C LYS A 3 -6.04 -14.99 -5.49
N ARG A 4 -5.08 -14.61 -4.66
CA ARG A 4 -4.90 -15.19 -3.32
C ARG A 4 -6.16 -14.95 -2.47
N PRO A 5 -6.75 -16.01 -1.86
CA PRO A 5 -7.81 -15.84 -0.90
C PRO A 5 -7.26 -15.05 0.30
N ARG A 6 -8.04 -14.07 0.78
CA ARG A 6 -7.59 -13.25 1.90
C ARG A 6 -7.77 -14.04 3.20
N PRO A 7 -6.71 -14.27 3.99
CA PRO A 7 -6.85 -14.91 5.29
C PRO A 7 -7.62 -14.01 6.26
N LYS A 8 -8.12 -14.60 7.34
CA LYS A 8 -8.84 -13.84 8.39
C LYS A 8 -7.93 -12.83 9.09
N VAL A 9 -6.63 -13.16 9.24
CA VAL A 9 -5.63 -12.35 9.94
C VAL A 9 -4.37 -12.25 9.07
N LEU A 10 -3.73 -11.08 9.12
CA LEU A 10 -2.44 -10.79 8.50
C LEU A 10 -1.54 -10.15 9.56
N ASP A 11 -0.23 -10.41 9.49
CA ASP A 11 0.76 -9.69 10.30
C ASP A 11 1.00 -8.32 9.68
N SER A 12 0.86 -7.27 10.47
CA SER A 12 1.01 -5.89 9.97
C SER A 12 1.52 -4.95 11.05
N LYS A 13 2.33 -3.98 10.65
CA LYS A 13 2.85 -2.91 11.51
C LYS A 13 2.70 -1.58 10.79
N SER A 14 2.23 -0.57 11.50
CA SER A 14 2.08 0.78 10.96
C SER A 14 3.37 1.57 11.15
N HIS A 15 3.93 2.06 10.05
CA HIS A 15 5.15 2.85 10.02
C HIS A 15 4.81 4.31 9.74
N CYS A 16 5.25 5.22 10.62
CA CYS A 16 5.11 6.65 10.42
C CYS A 16 6.31 7.18 9.61
N ILE A 17 6.03 7.86 8.51
CA ILE A 17 7.00 8.45 7.59
C ILE A 17 6.69 9.94 7.47
N VAL A 18 7.69 10.80 7.67
CA VAL A 18 7.53 12.24 7.48
C VAL A 18 7.73 12.57 6.00
N THR A 19 6.75 13.22 5.39
CA THR A 19 6.77 13.64 3.99
C THR A 19 6.55 15.16 3.87
N GLY A 20 6.73 15.73 2.68
CA GLY A 20 6.43 17.14 2.43
C GLY A 20 4.95 17.52 2.64
N CYS A 21 4.04 16.54 2.58
CA CYS A 21 2.61 16.73 2.82
C CYS A 21 2.18 16.38 4.26
N GLY A 22 3.14 16.11 5.15
CA GLY A 22 2.92 15.74 6.54
C GLY A 22 3.25 14.27 6.87
N LYS A 23 2.78 13.79 8.03
CA LYS A 23 3.00 12.43 8.50
C LYS A 23 2.12 11.44 7.72
N MET A 24 2.77 10.57 6.95
CA MET A 24 2.15 9.44 6.27
C MET A 24 2.35 8.18 7.10
N TYR A 25 1.30 7.42 7.29
CA TYR A 25 1.34 6.14 7.97
C TYR A 25 1.17 5.05 6.92
N VAL A 26 2.09 4.10 6.87
CA VAL A 26 2.09 2.99 5.92
C VAL A 26 2.03 1.70 6.69
N THR A 27 1.06 0.86 6.37
CA THR A 27 0.80 -0.41 7.04
C THR A 27 0.86 -1.53 6.01
N PRO A 28 2.06 -2.05 5.69
CA PRO A 28 2.19 -3.28 4.95
C PRO A 28 1.65 -4.44 5.81
N ALA A 29 0.91 -5.34 5.16
CA ALA A 29 0.39 -6.55 5.75
C ALA A 29 0.91 -7.75 4.97
N SER A 30 1.37 -8.77 5.70
CA SER A 30 2.00 -9.96 5.17
C SER A 30 1.44 -11.22 5.81
N ASN A 31 1.72 -12.35 5.18
CA ASN A 31 1.48 -13.69 5.72
C ASN A 31 2.70 -14.57 5.45
N GLY A 32 2.57 -15.88 5.69
CA GLY A 32 3.64 -16.86 5.45
C GLY A 32 4.20 -16.89 4.03
N ASP A 33 3.45 -16.40 3.02
CA ASP A 33 3.90 -16.36 1.62
C ASP A 33 4.42 -14.96 1.20
N GLY A 34 4.59 -14.05 2.15
CA GLY A 34 5.12 -12.70 1.92
C GLY A 34 4.05 -11.60 1.92
N LEU A 35 4.36 -10.51 1.23
CA LEU A 35 3.52 -9.30 1.25
C LEU A 35 2.16 -9.58 0.59
N PHE A 36 1.09 -9.15 1.26
CA PHE A 36 -0.29 -9.45 0.86
C PHE A 36 -1.06 -8.20 0.46
N GLU A 37 -0.99 -7.15 1.28
CA GLU A 37 -1.67 -5.87 1.04
C GLU A 37 -0.90 -4.73 1.71
N VAL A 38 -1.22 -3.50 1.32
CA VAL A 38 -0.65 -2.30 1.94
C VAL A 38 -1.72 -1.24 2.07
N PHE A 39 -1.78 -0.64 3.25
CA PHE A 39 -2.61 0.52 3.51
C PHE A 39 -1.71 1.72 3.76
N ALA A 40 -2.21 2.90 3.41
CA ALA A 40 -1.57 4.13 3.81
C ALA A 40 -2.61 5.22 4.02
N TRP A 41 -2.32 6.13 4.93
CA TRP A 41 -3.08 7.36 5.10
C TRP A 41 -2.15 8.49 5.51
N LEU A 42 -2.52 9.70 5.12
CA LEU A 42 -1.79 10.91 5.45
C LEU A 42 -2.58 11.65 6.54
N GLY A 43 -1.95 11.87 7.69
CA GLY A 43 -2.67 12.11 8.95
C GLY A 43 -3.50 13.40 8.99
N LYS A 44 -2.98 14.51 8.44
CA LYS A 44 -3.65 15.83 8.43
C LYS A 44 -4.01 16.31 7.01
N SER A 45 -4.19 15.39 6.06
CA SER A 45 -4.52 15.74 4.68
C SER A 45 -5.97 15.36 4.33
N GLY A 46 -6.76 16.34 3.91
CA GLY A 46 -8.05 16.13 3.24
C GLY A 46 -7.92 16.22 1.72
N GLY A 47 -9.03 15.98 1.00
CA GLY A 47 -9.11 16.23 -0.44
C GLY A 47 -8.39 15.22 -1.33
N CYS A 48 -7.78 15.70 -2.41
CA CYS A 48 -7.21 14.89 -3.50
C CYS A 48 -6.11 13.92 -3.02
N ALA A 49 -5.25 14.33 -2.10
CA ALA A 49 -4.17 13.48 -1.59
C ALA A 49 -4.71 12.20 -0.93
N LYS A 50 -5.79 12.31 -0.14
CA LYS A 50 -6.43 11.15 0.49
C LYS A 50 -7.04 10.21 -0.55
N ALA A 51 -7.74 10.75 -1.55
CA ALA A 51 -8.35 9.96 -2.62
C ALA A 51 -7.29 9.24 -3.48
N GLN A 52 -6.18 9.91 -3.81
CA GLN A 52 -5.06 9.32 -4.55
C GLN A 52 -4.40 8.20 -3.75
N ILE A 53 -4.13 8.41 -2.45
CA ILE A 53 -3.55 7.38 -1.58
C ILE A 53 -4.49 6.16 -1.47
N GLU A 54 -5.79 6.38 -1.32
CA GLU A 54 -6.77 5.29 -1.27
C GLU A 54 -6.78 4.49 -2.59
N ALA A 55 -6.79 5.16 -3.74
CA ALA A 55 -6.74 4.51 -5.04
C ALA A 55 -5.45 3.68 -5.21
N ILE A 56 -4.29 4.27 -4.91
CA ILE A 56 -2.97 3.61 -5.04
C ILE A 56 -2.87 2.40 -4.12
N THR A 57 -3.29 2.52 -2.86
CA THR A 57 -3.20 1.42 -1.88
C THR A 57 -4.16 0.27 -2.21
N ARG A 58 -5.37 0.56 -2.70
CA ARG A 58 -6.32 -0.47 -3.18
C ARG A 58 -5.76 -1.22 -4.40
N LEU A 59 -5.22 -0.51 -5.39
CA LEU A 59 -4.64 -1.12 -6.58
C LEU A 59 -3.36 -1.90 -6.28
N THR A 60 -2.49 -1.36 -5.42
CA THR A 60 -1.27 -2.04 -4.97
C THR A 60 -1.62 -3.33 -4.23
N SER A 61 -2.59 -3.28 -3.32
CA SER A 61 -3.06 -4.47 -2.60
C SER A 61 -3.70 -5.50 -3.53
N LEU A 62 -4.43 -5.06 -4.55
CA LEU A 62 -4.94 -5.97 -5.58
C LEU A 62 -3.81 -6.66 -6.32
N ALA A 63 -2.80 -5.91 -6.79
CA ALA A 63 -1.65 -6.45 -7.51
C ALA A 63 -0.87 -7.48 -6.67
N LEU A 64 -0.60 -7.17 -5.40
CA LEU A 64 0.06 -8.09 -4.47
C LEU A 64 -0.71 -9.41 -4.29
N ARG A 65 -2.05 -9.33 -4.25
CA ARG A 65 -2.92 -10.51 -4.19
C ARG A 65 -2.93 -11.35 -5.47
N TYR A 66 -2.46 -10.82 -6.59
CA TYR A 66 -2.27 -11.54 -7.85
C TYR A 66 -0.81 -11.95 -8.09
N TRP A 67 0.00 -12.00 -7.02
CA TRP A 67 1.41 -12.41 -7.07
C TRP A 67 2.29 -11.49 -7.92
N ILE A 68 1.88 -10.24 -8.13
CA ILE A 68 2.75 -9.27 -8.78
C ILE A 68 3.93 -8.96 -7.84
N PRO A 69 5.19 -9.10 -8.29
CA PRO A 69 6.34 -8.82 -7.46
C PRO A 69 6.33 -7.36 -6.97
N PRO A 70 6.59 -7.10 -5.68
CA PRO A 70 6.63 -5.74 -5.15
C PRO A 70 7.59 -4.82 -5.91
N SER A 71 8.70 -5.36 -6.42
CA SER A 71 9.68 -4.62 -7.24
C SER A 71 9.08 -4.02 -8.50
N GLU A 72 8.17 -4.75 -9.17
CA GLU A 72 7.49 -4.26 -10.37
C GLU A 72 6.51 -3.14 -10.05
N ILE A 73 5.81 -3.24 -8.93
CA ILE A 73 4.91 -2.16 -8.46
C ILE A 73 5.72 -0.92 -8.10
N VAL A 74 6.81 -1.09 -7.34
CA VAL A 74 7.71 0.01 -6.99
C VAL A 74 8.25 0.69 -8.25
N LYS A 75 8.63 -0.07 -9.28
CA LYS A 75 9.09 0.48 -10.56
C LYS A 75 8.05 1.38 -11.22
N GLN A 76 6.76 1.05 -11.14
CA GLN A 76 5.68 1.88 -11.70
C GLN A 76 5.41 3.14 -10.87
N LEU A 77 5.48 3.05 -9.54
CA LEU A 77 5.15 4.17 -8.65
C LEU A 77 6.32 5.14 -8.45
N LYS A 78 7.56 4.65 -8.57
CA LYS A 78 8.76 5.46 -8.32
C LYS A 78 8.86 6.61 -9.31
N GLY A 79 8.94 7.82 -8.79
CA GLY A 79 9.11 9.03 -9.59
C GLY A 79 7.82 9.79 -9.87
N ILE A 80 6.65 9.23 -9.55
CA ILE A 80 5.37 9.97 -9.60
C ILE A 80 5.39 11.07 -8.52
N ARG A 81 5.10 12.31 -8.92
CA ARG A 81 5.10 13.51 -8.05
C ARG A 81 3.96 14.44 -8.46
N CYS A 82 3.48 15.24 -7.52
CA CYS A 82 2.56 16.35 -7.73
C CYS A 82 3.26 17.68 -7.52
#